data_AF-A0AA88A927-F1
#
_entry.id   AF-A0AA88A927-F1
#
_cell.length_a   1.000
_cell.length_b   1.000
_cell.length_c   1.000
_cell.angle_alpha   90.00
_cell.angle_beta   90.00
_cell.angle_gamma   90.00
#
_symmetry.space_group_name_H-M   'P 1'
#
loop_
_entity.id
_entity.type
_entity.pdbx_description
1 polymer ?
#
loop_
_entity_poly.entity_id
_entity_poly.type
_entity_poly.pdbx_seq_one_letter_code
_entity_poly.pdbx_strand_id
1 'polypeptide(L)'
;MKTDLSPGLHWIYSCPFCRKVREIVAVLDLDVLYYPCPRNGPNFRPKAIQLGGKKQFPYMVDPNTGVSMYESDDIIKYLVGKYGDGNVPFMLSLGLLTTITAGLALAGRAGKGSTYTPAKLPPKPLEIWAYEGSPFCKYVREVLVELELPHLQRTCARGSAKRQILYDKVGHFQVPYLQDPNTGVEMFESAEIAEYLRATYAVQ
;
A
#
# COMPACT_ATOMS: atom_id res chain seq x y z
N MET A 1 -1.48 15.29 -24.69
CA MET A 1 -2.70 15.33 -23.86
C MET A 1 -2.29 14.89 -22.47
N LYS A 2 -2.20 15.83 -21.53
CA LYS A 2 -1.61 15.62 -20.20
C LYS A 2 -2.55 14.75 -19.37
N THR A 3 -2.17 13.52 -19.09
CA THR A 3 -2.82 12.72 -18.04
C THR A 3 -2.41 13.32 -16.71
N ASP A 4 -3.35 14.01 -16.08
CA ASP A 4 -3.32 14.39 -14.68
C ASP A 4 -3.22 13.10 -13.84
N LEU A 5 -1.99 12.68 -13.59
CA LEU A 5 -1.65 11.75 -12.53
C LEU A 5 -1.19 12.63 -11.38
N SER A 6 -2.07 12.78 -10.39
CA SER A 6 -1.76 13.33 -9.06
C SER A 6 -0.37 12.89 -8.58
N PRO A 7 0.36 13.71 -7.80
CA PRO A 7 1.75 13.48 -7.38
C PRO A 7 1.88 12.25 -6.47
N GLY A 8 1.79 11.06 -7.06
CA GLY A 8 1.67 9.79 -6.37
C GLY A 8 3.02 9.08 -6.36
N LEU A 9 3.60 8.94 -5.18
CA LEU A 9 4.77 8.11 -4.95
C LEU A 9 4.46 6.67 -5.41
N HIS A 10 5.35 6.05 -6.17
CA HIS A 10 5.23 4.68 -6.67
C HIS A 10 5.96 3.72 -5.75
N TRP A 11 5.31 2.62 -5.35
CA TRP A 11 5.87 1.71 -4.38
C TRP A 11 5.74 0.27 -4.75
N ILE A 12 6.76 -0.50 -4.38
CA ILE A 12 6.78 -1.93 -4.57
C ILE A 12 6.94 -2.64 -3.23
N TYR A 13 6.00 -3.52 -2.88
CA TYR A 13 5.92 -4.10 -1.53
C TYR A 13 5.80 -5.62 -1.45
N SER A 14 6.62 -6.22 -0.60
CA SER A 14 6.29 -7.42 0.21
C SER A 14 7.37 -7.57 1.29
N CYS A 15 7.02 -7.58 2.58
CA CYS A 15 7.84 -7.99 3.75
C CYS A 15 7.46 -7.16 5.01
N PRO A 16 7.68 -7.64 6.25
CA PRO A 16 7.64 -6.82 7.47
C PRO A 16 8.32 -5.45 7.40
N PHE A 17 9.44 -5.26 6.68
CA PHE A 17 10.06 -3.94 6.49
C PHE A 17 9.17 -2.93 5.76
N CYS A 18 8.28 -3.43 4.91
CA CYS A 18 7.30 -2.61 4.21
C CYS A 18 6.27 -2.00 5.17
N ARG A 19 6.06 -2.61 6.35
CA ARG A 19 5.09 -2.12 7.34
C ARG A 19 5.49 -0.76 7.90
N LYS A 20 6.73 -0.58 8.37
CA LYS A 20 7.17 0.71 8.93
C LYS A 20 7.11 1.84 7.91
N VAL A 21 7.34 1.51 6.65
CA VAL A 21 7.20 2.42 5.53
C VAL A 21 5.73 2.80 5.27
N ARG A 22 4.80 1.83 5.29
CA ARG A 22 3.37 2.14 5.21
C ARG A 22 2.87 2.92 6.41
N GLU A 23 3.44 2.68 7.59
CA GLU A 23 3.15 3.46 8.79
C GLU A 23 3.54 4.92 8.60
N ILE A 24 4.76 5.21 8.07
CA ILE A 24 5.13 6.60 7.83
C ILE A 24 4.29 7.26 6.73
N VAL A 25 3.89 6.50 5.69
CA VAL A 25 2.93 6.98 4.69
C VAL A 25 1.60 7.38 5.35
N ALA A 26 1.14 6.60 6.35
CA ALA A 26 -0.05 6.91 7.12
C ALA A 26 0.12 8.18 7.99
N VAL A 27 1.27 8.33 8.64
CA VAL A 27 1.61 9.51 9.45
C VAL A 27 1.67 10.79 8.61
N LEU A 28 2.26 10.71 7.42
CA LEU A 28 2.41 11.84 6.50
C LEU A 28 1.17 12.08 5.63
N ASP A 29 0.12 11.28 5.80
CA ASP A 29 -1.14 11.37 5.04
C ASP A 29 -0.95 11.36 3.50
N LEU A 30 0.03 10.57 3.03
CA LEU A 30 0.42 10.52 1.62
C LEU A 30 -0.45 9.56 0.82
N ASP A 31 -0.82 9.97 -0.39
CA ASP A 31 -1.44 9.09 -1.38
C ASP A 31 -0.36 8.36 -2.18
N VAL A 32 -0.58 7.06 -2.35
CA VAL A 32 0.49 6.18 -2.80
C VAL A 32 -0.05 5.14 -3.78
N LEU A 33 0.62 4.99 -4.92
CA LEU A 33 0.37 3.88 -5.84
C LEU A 33 1.22 2.67 -5.46
N TYR A 34 0.56 1.65 -4.95
CA TYR A 34 1.12 0.37 -4.55
C TYR A 34 1.15 -0.61 -5.71
N TYR A 35 2.30 -1.25 -5.92
CA TYR A 35 2.51 -2.42 -6.77
C TYR A 35 2.89 -3.61 -5.87
N PRO A 36 1.94 -4.48 -5.50
CA PRO A 36 2.23 -5.58 -4.62
C PRO A 36 3.23 -6.57 -5.24
N CYS A 37 4.02 -7.23 -4.41
CA CYS A 37 5.06 -8.17 -4.84
C CYS A 37 5.01 -9.45 -4.00
N PRO A 38 3.88 -10.16 -3.91
CA PRO A 38 3.81 -11.40 -3.13
C PRO A 38 4.88 -12.41 -3.59
N ARG A 39 5.31 -13.32 -2.71
CA ARG A 39 6.20 -14.42 -3.13
C ARG A 39 5.57 -15.18 -4.28
N ASN A 40 6.35 -15.51 -5.30
CA ASN A 40 5.92 -16.17 -6.55
C ASN A 40 5.00 -15.31 -7.45
N GLY A 41 4.85 -14.00 -7.18
CA GLY A 41 4.16 -13.07 -8.07
C GLY A 41 4.92 -12.89 -9.40
N PRO A 42 4.25 -13.08 -10.56
CA PRO A 42 4.90 -13.02 -11.87
C PRO A 42 5.12 -11.60 -12.40
N ASN A 43 4.40 -10.58 -11.90
CA ASN A 43 4.33 -9.28 -12.58
C ASN A 43 5.34 -8.25 -12.06
N PHE A 44 5.24 -7.87 -10.78
CA PHE A 44 5.92 -6.66 -10.30
C PHE A 44 7.28 -6.94 -9.69
N ARG A 45 7.52 -8.16 -9.18
CA ARG A 45 8.84 -8.54 -8.66
C ARG A 45 9.93 -8.48 -9.74
N PRO A 46 9.76 -9.05 -10.94
CA PRO A 46 10.76 -8.92 -12.00
C PRO A 46 11.00 -7.47 -12.41
N LYS A 47 9.92 -6.68 -12.50
CA LYS A 47 10.01 -5.26 -12.84
C LYS A 47 10.79 -4.46 -11.79
N ALA A 48 10.60 -4.75 -10.50
CA ALA A 48 11.36 -4.12 -9.42
C ALA A 48 12.86 -4.42 -9.51
N ILE A 49 13.21 -5.66 -9.87
CA ILE A 49 14.60 -6.07 -10.08
C ILE A 49 15.19 -5.38 -11.31
N GLN A 50 14.41 -5.25 -12.39
CA GLN A 50 14.84 -4.53 -13.59
C GLN A 50 15.12 -3.05 -13.30
N LEU A 51 14.30 -2.40 -12.47
CA LEU A 51 14.42 -0.98 -12.16
C LEU A 51 15.51 -0.66 -11.14
N GLY A 52 15.58 -1.40 -10.03
CA GLY A 52 16.54 -1.11 -8.96
C GLY A 52 17.77 -2.04 -8.93
N GLY A 53 17.82 -3.06 -9.79
CA GLY A 53 18.98 -3.95 -9.94
C GLY A 53 19.13 -5.03 -8.88
N LYS A 54 18.28 -5.08 -7.84
CA LYS A 54 18.34 -6.09 -6.76
C LYS A 54 16.95 -6.58 -6.33
N LYS A 55 16.87 -7.83 -5.88
CA LYS A 55 15.65 -8.44 -5.31
C LYS A 55 15.47 -8.03 -3.84
N GLN A 56 15.35 -6.73 -3.60
CA GLN A 56 15.23 -6.13 -2.27
C GLN A 56 13.94 -5.31 -2.17
N PHE A 57 13.26 -5.36 -1.02
CA PHE A 57 12.00 -4.66 -0.80
C PHE A 57 11.97 -4.06 0.62
N PRO A 58 11.33 -2.89 0.82
CA PRO A 58 10.62 -2.09 -0.18
C PRO A 58 11.56 -1.41 -1.19
N TYR A 59 11.03 -1.11 -2.38
CA TYR A 59 11.66 -0.23 -3.37
C TYR A 59 10.67 0.90 -3.66
N MET A 60 11.14 2.14 -3.50
CA MET A 60 10.34 3.35 -3.66
C MET A 60 10.83 4.14 -4.87
N VAL A 61 9.91 4.68 -5.64
CA VAL A 61 10.17 5.61 -6.74
C VAL A 61 9.29 6.84 -6.55
N ASP A 62 9.92 8.00 -6.42
CA ASP A 62 9.27 9.29 -6.31
C ASP A 62 9.28 10.02 -7.65
N PRO A 63 8.15 10.06 -8.39
CA PRO A 63 8.09 10.74 -9.67
C PRO A 63 8.21 12.26 -9.54
N ASN A 64 7.94 12.84 -8.36
CA ASN A 64 8.01 14.29 -8.16
C ASN A 64 9.46 14.80 -8.14
N THR A 65 10.40 13.93 -7.78
CA THR A 65 11.82 14.27 -7.66
C THR A 65 12.73 13.44 -8.56
N GLY A 66 12.21 12.35 -9.14
CA GLY A 66 12.99 11.35 -9.86
C GLY A 66 13.81 10.42 -8.95
N VAL A 67 13.68 10.54 -7.63
CA VAL A 67 14.42 9.71 -6.67
C VAL A 67 13.89 8.28 -6.70
N SER A 68 14.79 7.31 -6.73
CA SER A 68 14.47 5.91 -6.46
C SER A 68 15.45 5.33 -5.46
N MET A 69 14.96 4.57 -4.48
CA MET A 69 15.82 4.05 -3.41
C MET A 69 15.29 2.77 -2.77
N TYR A 70 16.23 2.08 -2.14
CA TYR A 70 16.01 0.94 -1.24
C TYR A 70 16.16 1.39 0.21
N GLU A 71 16.23 0.41 1.11
CA GLU A 71 16.42 0.57 2.55
C GLU A 71 15.28 1.31 3.22
N SER A 72 14.47 0.53 3.92
CA SER A 72 13.25 1.04 4.57
C SER A 72 13.49 2.20 5.56
N ASP A 73 14.66 2.28 6.22
CA ASP A 73 15.00 3.43 7.09
C ASP A 73 15.34 4.68 6.28
N ASP A 74 16.07 4.54 5.17
CA ASP A 74 16.43 5.68 4.33
C ASP A 74 15.23 6.22 3.57
N ILE A 75 14.34 5.32 3.15
CA ILE A 75 13.02 5.70 2.63
C ILE A 75 12.23 6.51 3.67
N ILE A 76 12.15 6.05 4.93
CA ILE A 76 11.44 6.79 5.98
C ILE A 76 12.05 8.18 6.17
N LYS A 77 13.38 8.29 6.28
CA LYS A 77 14.08 9.58 6.40
C LYS A 77 13.80 10.49 5.20
N TYR A 78 13.84 9.94 4.00
CA TYR A 78 13.54 10.68 2.77
C TYR A 78 12.12 11.24 2.80
N LEU A 79 11.12 10.41 3.11
CA LEU A 79 9.73 10.85 3.13
C LEU A 79 9.47 11.93 4.17
N VAL A 80 9.99 11.73 5.37
CA VAL A 80 9.83 12.70 6.45
C VAL A 80 10.53 14.00 6.14
N GLY A 81 11.73 13.97 5.54
CA GLY A 81 12.45 15.17 5.14
C GLY A 81 11.82 15.89 3.94
N LYS A 82 11.21 15.15 3.01
CA LYS A 82 10.65 15.71 1.77
C LYS A 82 9.19 16.15 1.90
N TYR A 83 8.40 15.39 2.65
CA TYR A 83 6.94 15.53 2.74
C TYR A 83 6.44 15.72 4.19
N GLY A 84 7.33 15.76 5.18
CA GLY A 84 7.01 15.99 6.58
C GLY A 84 7.81 17.16 7.16
N ASP A 85 8.02 17.10 8.47
CA ASP A 85 8.73 18.11 9.26
C ASP A 85 10.22 17.79 9.50
N GLY A 86 10.73 16.72 8.88
CA GLY A 86 12.10 16.23 9.10
C GLY A 86 12.27 15.30 10.31
N ASN A 87 11.26 15.12 11.17
CA ASN A 87 11.37 14.30 12.38
C ASN A 87 10.77 12.90 12.20
N VAL A 88 11.61 11.87 12.25
CA VAL A 88 11.13 10.48 12.22
C VAL A 88 10.48 10.16 13.57
N PRO A 89 9.22 9.68 13.60
CA PRO A 89 8.57 9.30 14.85
C PRO A 89 9.40 8.27 15.62
N PHE A 90 9.54 8.45 16.93
CA PHE A 90 10.42 7.64 17.78
C PHE A 90 10.20 6.12 17.61
N MET A 91 8.95 5.66 17.51
CA MET A 91 8.65 4.24 17.32
C MET A 91 9.18 3.66 15.99
N LEU A 92 9.40 4.52 14.99
CA LEU A 92 9.94 4.15 13.69
C LEU A 92 11.46 4.36 13.59
N SER A 93 12.08 5.04 14.56
CA SER A 93 13.53 5.30 14.59
C SER A 93 14.34 4.23 15.34
N LEU A 94 13.70 3.19 15.90
CA LEU A 94 14.38 2.15 16.70
C LEU A 94 15.00 1.00 15.86
N GLY A 95 15.00 1.12 14.53
CA GLY A 95 15.70 0.21 13.62
C GLY A 95 15.29 -1.26 13.75
N LEU A 96 16.22 -2.12 14.18
CA LEU A 96 16.00 -3.57 14.31
C LEU A 96 14.89 -3.91 15.32
N LEU A 97 14.72 -3.12 16.38
CA LEU A 97 13.64 -3.34 17.37
C LEU A 97 12.26 -3.11 16.75
N THR A 98 12.11 -2.07 15.93
CA THR A 98 10.88 -1.83 15.15
C THR A 98 10.61 -3.00 14.20
N THR A 99 11.67 -3.58 13.62
CA THR A 99 11.55 -4.74 12.72
C THR A 99 11.06 -5.97 13.46
N ILE A 100 11.64 -6.29 14.63
CA ILE A 100 11.27 -7.47 15.42
C ILE A 100 9.82 -7.36 15.90
N THR A 101 9.43 -6.21 16.47
CA THR A 101 8.07 -6.00 16.97
C THR A 101 7.04 -6.01 15.83
N ALA A 102 7.37 -5.47 14.65
CA ALA A 102 6.53 -5.58 13.48
C ALA A 102 6.39 -7.03 12.97
N GLY A 103 7.45 -7.84 13.08
CA GLY A 103 7.42 -9.26 12.76
C GLY A 103 6.53 -10.06 13.72
N LEU A 104 6.63 -9.82 15.02
CA LEU A 104 5.79 -10.49 16.04
C LEU A 104 4.30 -10.22 15.85
N ALA A 105 3.93 -8.98 15.47
CA ALA A 105 2.54 -8.62 15.14
C ALA A 105 1.96 -9.37 13.92
N LEU A 106 2.79 -10.11 13.17
CA LEU A 106 2.38 -10.93 12.02
C LEU A 106 2.35 -12.43 12.32
N ALA A 107 2.93 -12.89 13.44
CA ALA A 107 3.12 -14.31 13.73
C ALA A 107 1.79 -15.11 13.77
N GLY A 108 0.72 -14.51 14.30
CA GLY A 108 -0.60 -15.15 14.37
C GLY A 108 -1.40 -15.18 13.05
N ARG A 109 -0.85 -14.66 11.94
CA ARG A 109 -1.58 -14.51 10.66
C ARG A 109 -1.21 -15.55 9.59
N ALA A 110 -0.42 -16.57 9.96
CA ALA A 110 -0.08 -17.72 9.11
C ALA A 110 0.41 -17.38 7.68
N GLY A 111 1.09 -16.24 7.50
CA GLY A 111 1.62 -15.84 6.20
C GLY A 111 0.60 -15.27 5.21
N LYS A 112 -0.64 -14.93 5.64
CA LYS A 112 -1.59 -14.17 4.81
C LYS A 112 -0.95 -12.89 4.25
N GLY A 113 -1.29 -12.55 3.00
CA GLY A 113 -0.72 -11.39 2.31
C GLY A 113 0.74 -11.56 1.88
N SER A 114 1.26 -12.79 1.79
CA SER A 114 2.70 -13.02 1.52
C SER A 114 3.01 -13.86 0.29
N THR A 115 2.05 -14.63 -0.24
CA THR A 115 2.26 -15.55 -1.37
C THR A 115 1.21 -15.29 -2.43
N TYR A 116 1.62 -15.39 -3.69
CA TYR A 116 0.79 -15.08 -4.84
C TYR A 116 -0.32 -16.12 -5.02
N THR A 117 -1.50 -15.62 -5.37
CA THR A 117 -2.63 -16.40 -5.89
C THR A 117 -2.83 -15.99 -7.36
N PRO A 118 -2.92 -16.96 -8.29
CA PRO A 118 -3.17 -16.66 -9.71
C PRO A 118 -4.31 -15.65 -9.89
N ALA A 119 -4.04 -14.57 -10.60
CA ALA A 119 -4.98 -13.49 -10.81
C ALA A 119 -4.78 -12.83 -12.18
N LYS A 120 -5.85 -12.26 -12.73
CA LYS A 120 -5.76 -11.39 -13.89
C LYS A 120 -5.39 -9.97 -13.44
N LEU A 121 -4.48 -9.34 -14.16
CA LEU A 121 -4.05 -7.98 -13.85
C LEU A 121 -5.10 -6.97 -14.36
N PRO A 122 -5.57 -6.02 -13.52
CA PRO A 122 -6.50 -5.00 -13.96
C PRO A 122 -5.83 -4.01 -14.94
N PRO A 123 -6.54 -3.51 -15.97
CA PRO A 123 -6.02 -2.49 -16.88
C PRO A 123 -5.65 -1.16 -16.19
N LYS A 124 -6.41 -0.76 -15.17
CA LYS A 124 -6.16 0.43 -14.34
C LYS A 124 -5.96 0.01 -12.88
N PRO A 125 -5.08 0.68 -12.12
CA PRO A 125 -5.00 0.46 -10.68
C PRO A 125 -6.35 0.68 -9.99
N LEU A 126 -6.65 -0.14 -8.99
CA LEU A 126 -7.79 0.07 -8.10
C LEU A 126 -7.55 1.30 -7.22
N GLU A 127 -8.59 1.87 -6.62
CA GLU A 127 -8.46 2.92 -5.61
C GLU A 127 -9.02 2.44 -4.28
N ILE A 128 -8.27 2.64 -3.20
CA ILE A 128 -8.64 2.15 -1.86
C ILE A 128 -8.43 3.26 -0.83
N TRP A 129 -9.49 3.62 -0.10
CA TRP A 129 -9.40 4.55 1.02
C TRP A 129 -9.08 3.74 2.27
N ALA A 130 -7.86 3.90 2.81
CA ALA A 130 -7.33 3.02 3.85
C ALA A 130 -6.17 3.67 4.63
N TYR A 131 -5.71 3.02 5.70
CA TYR A 131 -4.46 3.35 6.40
C TYR A 131 -3.95 2.13 7.19
N GLU A 132 -2.64 2.09 7.49
CA GLU A 132 -1.98 0.88 8.03
C GLU A 132 -2.49 0.46 9.41
N GLY A 133 -2.94 1.41 10.23
CA GLY A 133 -3.41 1.16 11.60
C GLY A 133 -4.76 0.46 11.72
N SER A 134 -5.54 0.34 10.64
CA SER A 134 -6.86 -0.34 10.68
C SER A 134 -6.75 -1.85 10.41
N PRO A 135 -7.29 -2.73 11.29
CA PRO A 135 -7.28 -4.17 11.06
C PRO A 135 -8.12 -4.59 9.85
N PHE A 136 -9.20 -3.86 9.55
CA PHE A 136 -10.06 -4.09 8.38
C PHE A 136 -9.33 -3.75 7.08
N CYS A 137 -8.60 -2.63 7.06
CA CYS A 137 -7.74 -2.26 5.93
C CYS A 137 -6.62 -3.28 5.71
N LYS A 138 -6.02 -3.79 6.79
CA LYS A 138 -5.00 -4.84 6.71
C LYS A 138 -5.55 -6.12 6.06
N TYR A 139 -6.79 -6.50 6.34
CA TYR A 139 -7.41 -7.66 5.71
C TYR A 139 -7.55 -7.50 4.20
N VAL A 140 -8.13 -6.39 3.73
CA VAL A 140 -8.22 -6.11 2.29
C VAL A 140 -6.84 -6.01 1.63
N ARG A 141 -5.87 -5.38 2.30
CA ARG A 141 -4.49 -5.29 1.81
C ARG A 141 -3.84 -6.65 1.62
N GLU A 142 -4.11 -7.63 2.49
CA GLU A 142 -3.60 -8.99 2.30
C GLU A 142 -4.14 -9.60 1.01
N VAL A 143 -5.42 -9.40 0.69
CA VAL A 143 -6.04 -9.88 -0.57
C VAL A 143 -5.46 -9.16 -1.79
N LEU A 144 -5.34 -7.83 -1.74
CA LEU A 144 -4.70 -7.04 -2.81
C LEU A 144 -3.26 -7.51 -3.06
N VAL A 145 -2.53 -7.87 -2.00
CA VAL A 145 -1.17 -8.38 -2.12
C VAL A 145 -1.14 -9.79 -2.70
N GLU A 146 -1.96 -10.70 -2.19
CA GLU A 146 -2.04 -12.09 -2.70
C GLU A 146 -2.39 -12.14 -4.19
N LEU A 147 -3.33 -11.31 -4.63
CA LEU A 147 -3.77 -11.24 -6.03
C LEU A 147 -2.87 -10.34 -6.90
N GLU A 148 -1.79 -9.78 -6.33
CA GLU A 148 -0.88 -8.87 -7.04
C GLU A 148 -1.60 -7.68 -7.71
N LEU A 149 -2.60 -7.10 -7.04
CA LEU A 149 -3.43 -6.03 -7.61
C LEU A 149 -2.84 -4.64 -7.35
N PRO A 150 -2.45 -3.88 -8.40
CA PRO A 150 -1.96 -2.52 -8.22
C PRO A 150 -3.09 -1.60 -7.75
N HIS A 151 -2.81 -0.73 -6.79
CA HIS A 151 -3.83 0.14 -6.22
C HIS A 151 -3.28 1.47 -5.72
N LEU A 152 -4.01 2.55 -5.97
CA LEU A 152 -3.84 3.84 -5.35
C LEU A 152 -4.49 3.82 -3.96
N GLN A 153 -3.69 3.91 -2.91
CA GLN A 153 -4.21 4.11 -1.55
C GLN A 153 -4.40 5.60 -1.29
N ARG A 154 -5.65 5.99 -1.01
CA ARG A 154 -6.01 7.27 -0.40
C ARG A 154 -5.86 7.15 1.11
N THR A 155 -4.81 7.72 1.65
CA THR A 155 -4.50 7.55 3.07
C THR A 155 -5.49 8.33 3.94
N CYS A 156 -6.15 7.65 4.88
CA CYS A 156 -7.22 8.24 5.70
C CYS A 156 -7.00 8.01 7.21
N ALA A 157 -5.75 8.17 7.67
CA ALA A 157 -5.41 8.04 9.07
C ALA A 157 -6.19 9.04 9.95
N ARG A 158 -6.22 8.80 11.27
CA ARG A 158 -6.89 9.70 12.20
C ARG A 158 -6.28 11.10 12.09
N GLY A 159 -7.14 12.12 11.88
CA GLY A 159 -6.70 13.51 11.66
C GLY A 159 -6.52 13.91 10.19
N SER A 160 -6.58 12.96 9.26
CA SER A 160 -6.52 13.25 7.82
C SER A 160 -7.74 14.07 7.35
N ALA A 161 -7.51 15.11 6.56
CA ALA A 161 -8.57 15.88 5.90
C ALA A 161 -9.35 15.04 4.88
N LYS A 162 -8.74 13.97 4.35
CA LYS A 162 -9.38 13.07 3.38
C LYS A 162 -10.56 12.31 3.97
N ARG A 163 -10.67 12.22 5.29
CA ARG A 163 -11.85 11.67 5.96
C ARG A 163 -13.11 12.49 5.65
N GLN A 164 -12.98 13.81 5.58
CA GLN A 164 -14.09 14.68 5.19
C GLN A 164 -14.39 14.55 3.70
N ILE A 165 -13.36 14.44 2.85
CA ILE A 165 -13.55 14.19 1.40
C ILE A 165 -14.36 12.92 1.17
N LEU A 166 -14.02 11.83 1.88
CA LEU A 166 -14.79 10.59 1.79
C LEU A 166 -16.22 10.77 2.30
N TYR A 167 -16.39 11.44 3.44
CA TYR A 167 -17.71 11.75 4.00
C TYR A 167 -18.58 12.52 3.00
N ASP A 168 -18.04 13.58 2.39
CA ASP A 168 -18.76 14.41 1.41
C ASP A 168 -19.13 13.60 0.15
N LYS A 169 -18.31 12.61 -0.22
CA LYS A 169 -18.55 11.74 -1.37
C LYS A 169 -19.64 10.69 -1.11
N VAL A 170 -19.67 10.07 0.08
CA VAL A 170 -20.47 8.84 0.34
C VAL A 170 -21.46 8.96 1.52
N GLY A 171 -21.55 10.14 2.15
CA GLY A 171 -22.45 10.46 3.24
C GLY A 171 -22.04 9.97 4.64
N HIS A 172 -20.94 9.20 4.75
CA HIS A 172 -20.38 8.76 6.02
C HIS A 172 -18.90 8.43 5.89
N PHE A 173 -18.18 8.30 7.01
CA PHE A 173 -16.80 7.85 6.98
C PHE A 173 -16.69 6.41 7.47
N GLN A 174 -16.23 5.53 6.60
CA GLN A 174 -15.84 4.16 6.93
C GLN A 174 -14.65 3.74 6.06
N VAL A 175 -13.74 2.92 6.61
CA VAL A 175 -12.62 2.34 5.86
C VAL A 175 -12.44 0.87 6.22
N PRO A 176 -12.03 0.01 5.28
CA PRO A 176 -11.68 0.33 3.90
C PRO A 176 -12.90 0.66 3.03
N TYR A 177 -12.69 1.50 2.01
CA TYR A 177 -13.63 1.75 0.93
C TYR A 177 -12.92 1.55 -0.40
N LEU A 178 -13.46 0.67 -1.23
CA LEU A 178 -12.90 0.30 -2.54
C LEU A 178 -13.63 1.08 -3.64
N GLN A 179 -12.86 1.53 -4.63
CA GLN A 179 -13.36 1.97 -5.92
C GLN A 179 -12.59 1.22 -7.01
N ASP A 180 -13.32 0.49 -7.85
CA ASP A 180 -12.78 -0.25 -8.97
C ASP A 180 -13.13 0.46 -10.29
N PRO A 181 -12.17 1.21 -10.88
CA PRO A 181 -12.43 1.92 -12.13
C PRO A 181 -12.55 0.99 -13.36
N ASN A 182 -12.26 -0.31 -13.19
CA ASN A 182 -12.34 -1.29 -14.28
C ASN A 182 -13.75 -1.90 -14.40
N THR A 183 -14.53 -1.89 -13.31
CA THR A 183 -15.90 -2.44 -13.27
C THR A 183 -16.96 -1.39 -12.89
N GLY A 184 -16.55 -0.26 -12.32
CA GLY A 184 -17.44 0.77 -11.78
C GLY A 184 -17.94 0.48 -10.37
N VAL A 185 -17.49 -0.61 -9.73
CA VAL A 185 -17.89 -0.97 -8.35
C VAL A 185 -17.27 0.00 -7.35
N GLU A 186 -18.10 0.52 -6.46
CA GLU A 186 -17.67 1.26 -5.27
C GLU A 186 -18.34 0.62 -4.04
N MET A 187 -17.58 0.22 -3.02
CA MET A 187 -18.16 -0.52 -1.88
C MET A 187 -17.37 -0.40 -0.57
N PHE A 188 -18.09 -0.60 0.52
CA PHE A 188 -17.56 -0.74 1.88
C PHE A 188 -17.45 -2.23 2.27
N GLU A 189 -17.30 -2.47 3.57
CA GLU A 189 -17.20 -3.78 4.21
C GLU A 189 -16.00 -4.62 3.78
N SER A 190 -15.03 -4.75 4.69
CA SER A 190 -13.76 -5.41 4.37
C SER A 190 -13.90 -6.88 3.95
N ALA A 191 -14.93 -7.58 4.45
CA ALA A 191 -15.25 -8.95 4.03
C ALA A 191 -15.76 -8.98 2.59
N GLU A 192 -16.75 -8.14 2.28
CA GLU A 192 -17.35 -8.06 0.94
C GLU A 192 -16.34 -7.57 -0.11
N ILE A 193 -15.49 -6.60 0.24
CA ILE A 193 -14.37 -6.16 -0.62
C ILE A 193 -13.44 -7.33 -0.93
N ALA A 194 -13.06 -8.12 0.07
CA ALA A 194 -12.16 -9.25 -0.13
C ALA A 194 -12.79 -10.33 -1.02
N GLU A 195 -14.07 -10.63 -0.83
CA GLU A 195 -14.83 -11.55 -1.66
C GLU A 195 -14.95 -11.05 -3.11
N TYR A 196 -15.31 -9.78 -3.28
CA TYR A 196 -15.37 -9.11 -4.58
C TYR A 196 -14.03 -9.20 -5.33
N LEU A 197 -12.91 -8.86 -4.67
CA LEU A 197 -11.59 -8.89 -5.29
C LEU A 197 -11.22 -10.30 -5.77
N ARG A 198 -11.52 -11.32 -4.96
CA ARG A 198 -11.26 -12.72 -5.32
C ARG A 198 -12.15 -13.17 -6.47
N ALA A 199 -13.46 -12.93 -6.38
CA ALA A 199 -14.41 -13.31 -7.42
C ALA A 199 -14.12 -12.61 -8.75
N THR A 200 -13.69 -11.35 -8.68
CA THR A 200 -13.44 -10.55 -9.88
C THR A 200 -12.10 -10.88 -10.50
N TYR A 201 -11.02 -10.98 -9.72
CA TYR A 201 -9.65 -11.01 -10.24
C TYR A 201 -8.91 -12.34 -10.10
N ALA A 202 -9.29 -13.24 -9.21
CA ALA A 202 -8.61 -14.52 -9.10
C ALA A 202 -8.89 -15.38 -10.36
N VAL A 203 -7.88 -16.15 -10.77
CA VAL A 203 -8.01 -17.19 -11.80
C VAL A 203 -8.11 -18.53 -11.08
N GLN A 204 -9.14 -19.31 -11.41
CA GLN A 204 -9.33 -20.67 -10.89
C GLN A 204 -8.37 -21.65 -11.57
#